data_AF-A0A644UF91-F1
#
_entry.id   AF-A0A644UF91-F1
#
_cell.length_a   1.000
_cell.length_b   1.000
_cell.length_c   1.000
_cell.angle_alpha   90.00
_cell.angle_beta   90.00
_cell.angle_gamma   90.00
#
_symmetry.space_group_name_H-M   'P 1'
#
loop_
_entity.id
_entity.type
_entity.pdbx_description
1 polymer ?
#
loop_
_entity_poly.entity_id
_entity_poly.type
_entity_poly.pdbx_seq_one_letter_code
_entity_poly.pdbx_strand_id
1 'polypeptide(L)'
;MFNSNFTAMSKKTKPAQAMGAPSGELPEETKSAIEAAAEQAETETPIRTMQADPAEVRELRREVEQLRAQVAKAPQSLDEQINYFQRKQQLVSRLNSLNSSILTLEKHGEEVRKEAEEDVFSSEVYALRLSSKKGYSSEEEVFKFRNPTVITELLNFVLSRMIEKREAIENEIIS
;
A
#
# COMPACT_ATOMS: atom_id res chain seq x y z
N MET A 1 -25.10 -20.56 20.31
CA MET A 1 -25.26 -20.20 21.74
C MET A 1 -24.26 -19.09 22.02
N PHE A 2 -24.75 -17.90 22.35
CA PHE A 2 -23.94 -16.76 22.75
C PHE A 2 -23.44 -16.97 24.19
N ASN A 3 -22.20 -16.59 24.49
CA ASN A 3 -21.84 -16.22 25.85
C ASN A 3 -20.72 -15.17 25.86
N SER A 4 -21.15 -13.95 26.14
CA SER A 4 -20.36 -12.76 26.43
C SER A 4 -19.97 -12.78 27.90
N ASN A 5 -18.74 -12.41 28.25
CA ASN A 5 -18.37 -12.02 29.61
C ASN A 5 -17.39 -10.84 29.56
N PHE A 6 -17.93 -9.63 29.66
CA PHE A 6 -17.20 -8.42 30.01
C PHE A 6 -17.74 -7.94 31.37
N THR A 7 -16.92 -8.03 32.40
CA THR A 7 -17.25 -7.57 33.75
C THR A 7 -16.92 -6.08 33.87
N ALA A 8 -17.95 -5.27 34.10
CA ALA A 8 -17.85 -3.87 34.44
C ALA A 8 -17.66 -3.69 35.95
N MET A 9 -16.82 -2.74 36.35
CA MET A 9 -16.77 -2.21 37.72
C MET A 9 -17.15 -0.72 37.70
N SER A 10 -18.31 -0.47 38.30
CA SER A 10 -18.95 0.81 38.55
C SER A 10 -18.37 1.45 39.83
N LYS A 11 -18.19 2.77 39.85
CA LYS A 11 -18.26 3.55 41.09
C LYS A 11 -19.27 4.69 40.93
N LYS A 12 -20.29 4.61 41.79
CA LYS A 12 -21.40 5.53 42.04
C LYS A 12 -20.92 6.91 42.51
N THR A 13 -21.67 7.95 42.15
CA THR A 13 -22.31 8.90 43.09
C THR A 13 -23.32 9.83 42.38
N LYS A 14 -24.44 10.11 43.06
CA LYS A 14 -25.55 11.07 42.81
C LYS A 14 -26.00 11.54 44.22
N PRO A 15 -26.93 12.50 44.44
CA PRO A 15 -27.49 13.62 43.63
C PRO A 15 -27.73 14.94 44.43
N ALA A 16 -28.36 15.97 43.80
CA ALA A 16 -29.31 17.03 44.31
C ALA A 16 -29.00 18.45 43.74
N GLN A 17 -29.86 19.06 42.90
CA GLN A 17 -30.91 20.08 43.21
C GLN A 17 -30.38 21.38 43.86
N ALA A 18 -30.79 22.63 43.58
CA ALA A 18 -31.78 23.27 42.71
C ALA A 18 -31.52 24.81 42.66
N MET A 19 -32.06 25.50 41.65
CA MET A 19 -32.56 26.91 41.63
C MET A 19 -31.63 28.12 41.96
N GLY A 20 -31.65 29.13 41.08
CA GLY A 20 -31.33 30.52 41.44
C GLY A 20 -30.83 31.39 40.28
N ALA A 21 -31.71 32.19 39.67
CA ALA A 21 -31.29 33.37 38.89
C ALA A 21 -30.73 34.45 39.84
N PRO A 22 -29.80 35.29 39.36
CA PRO A 22 -30.03 36.71 39.56
C PRO A 22 -29.73 37.53 38.30
N SER A 23 -30.69 38.38 37.96
CA SER A 23 -30.46 39.65 37.28
C SER A 23 -29.48 40.50 38.10
N GLY A 24 -28.52 41.14 37.43
CA GLY A 24 -27.59 42.10 38.05
C GLY A 24 -26.71 42.74 36.98
N GLU A 25 -26.73 44.06 36.94
CA GLU A 25 -26.24 44.96 35.90
C GLU A 25 -24.73 44.86 35.62
N LEU A 26 -24.34 45.08 34.35
CA LEU A 26 -22.94 45.26 33.93
C LEU A 26 -22.47 46.69 34.30
N PRO A 27 -21.35 46.86 35.04
CA PRO A 27 -20.82 48.19 35.40
C PRO A 27 -20.28 48.97 34.18
N GLU A 28 -20.48 50.29 34.18
CA GLU A 28 -20.23 51.26 33.10
C GLU A 28 -18.75 51.47 32.68
N GLU A 29 -17.78 50.76 33.25
CA GLU A 29 -16.35 51.05 32.99
C GLU A 29 -15.81 50.42 31.69
N THR A 30 -16.60 49.60 30.99
CA THR A 30 -16.14 48.93 29.76
C THR A 30 -16.42 49.73 28.47
N LYS A 31 -17.22 50.80 28.52
CA LYS A 31 -17.48 51.63 27.33
C LYS A 31 -16.33 52.59 27.00
N SER A 32 -15.63 53.12 28.01
CA SER A 32 -14.58 54.13 27.81
C SER A 32 -13.24 53.56 27.32
N ALA A 33 -13.03 52.24 27.41
CA ALA A 33 -11.80 51.59 26.93
C ALA A 33 -11.89 51.10 25.46
N ILE A 34 -13.11 51.02 24.91
CA ILE A 34 -13.34 50.58 23.53
C ILE A 34 -13.22 51.76 22.54
N GLU A 35 -13.51 52.99 22.99
CA GLU A 35 -13.50 54.18 22.14
C GLU A 35 -12.07 54.75 21.93
N ALA A 36 -11.15 54.54 22.88
CA ALA A 36 -9.77 55.03 22.77
C ALA A 36 -8.83 54.12 21.93
N ALA A 37 -9.26 52.91 21.56
CA ALA A 37 -8.49 52.00 20.70
C ALA A 37 -8.88 52.09 19.21
N ALA A 38 -9.92 52.86 18.88
CA ALA A 38 -10.43 53.00 17.50
C ALA A 38 -9.75 54.15 16.71
N GLU A 39 -8.93 54.99 17.35
CA GLU A 39 -8.42 56.24 16.76
C GLU A 39 -6.90 56.23 16.46
N GLN A 40 -6.30 55.04 16.29
CA GLN A 40 -4.90 54.90 15.81
C GLN A 40 -4.72 53.84 14.70
N ALA A 41 -5.78 53.46 13.99
CA ALA A 41 -5.73 52.42 12.97
C ALA A 41 -5.87 52.94 11.51
N GLU A 42 -5.49 54.20 11.23
CA GLU A 42 -5.33 54.69 9.86
C GLU A 42 -3.84 54.93 9.56
N THR A 43 -3.12 53.83 9.33
CA THR A 43 -1.93 53.87 8.47
C THR A 43 -2.16 52.89 7.34
N GLU A 44 -2.67 53.41 6.23
CA GLU A 44 -2.74 52.73 4.95
C GLU A 44 -1.35 52.22 4.57
N THR A 45 -1.11 50.93 4.76
CA THR A 45 0.00 50.26 4.10
C THR A 45 -0.38 50.14 2.63
N PRO A 46 0.40 50.67 1.68
CA PRO A 46 0.08 50.55 0.27
C PRO A 46 0.12 49.06 -0.08
N ILE A 47 -1.02 48.50 -0.47
CA ILE A 47 -1.08 47.17 -1.07
C ILE A 47 -0.31 47.26 -2.38
N ARG A 48 0.97 46.90 -2.35
CA ARG A 48 1.79 46.72 -3.53
C ARG A 48 1.23 45.47 -4.23
N THR A 49 0.29 45.65 -5.15
CA THR A 49 -0.10 44.58 -6.08
C THR A 49 1.13 44.23 -6.91
N MET A 50 1.91 43.25 -6.46
CA MET A 50 2.88 42.58 -7.30
C MET A 50 2.08 41.90 -8.40
N GLN A 51 2.09 42.49 -9.60
CA GLN A 51 1.64 41.78 -10.79
C GLN A 51 2.60 40.60 -10.95
N ALA A 52 2.07 39.38 -10.76
CA ALA A 52 2.82 38.16 -10.98
C ALA A 52 3.40 38.17 -12.41
N ASP A 53 4.69 37.83 -12.54
CA ASP A 53 5.35 37.79 -13.84
C ASP A 53 4.59 36.83 -14.77
N PRO A 54 4.15 37.26 -15.97
CA PRO A 54 3.46 36.39 -16.93
C PRO A 54 4.25 35.12 -17.30
N ALA A 55 5.57 35.09 -17.10
CA ALA A 55 6.39 33.89 -17.26
C ALA A 55 6.20 32.91 -16.09
N GLU A 56 6.23 33.41 -14.85
CA GLU A 56 6.03 32.62 -13.64
C GLU A 56 4.61 32.03 -13.58
N VAL A 57 3.59 32.80 -13.99
CA VAL A 57 2.21 32.31 -14.10
C VAL A 57 2.08 31.19 -15.14
N ARG A 58 2.87 31.21 -16.22
CA ARG A 58 2.87 30.16 -17.25
C ARG A 58 3.53 28.88 -16.76
N GLU A 59 4.65 28.99 -16.06
CA GLU A 59 5.32 27.83 -15.44
C GLU A 59 4.44 27.19 -14.36
N LEU A 60 3.85 27.99 -13.47
CA LEU A 60 2.91 27.49 -12.46
C LEU A 60 1.69 26.81 -13.07
N ARG A 61 1.14 27.32 -14.18
CA ARG A 61 0.03 26.65 -14.89
C ARG A 61 0.45 25.31 -15.46
N ARG A 62 1.65 25.23 -16.02
CA ARG A 62 2.22 23.99 -16.56
C ARG A 62 2.45 22.96 -15.46
N GLU A 63 2.96 23.39 -14.32
CA GLU A 63 3.17 22.55 -13.14
C GLU A 63 1.83 22.05 -12.55
N VAL A 64 0.83 22.92 -12.45
CA VAL A 64 -0.53 22.54 -12.03
C VAL A 64 -1.15 21.53 -12.99
N GLU A 65 -0.96 21.69 -14.29
CA GLU A 65 -1.47 20.75 -15.30
C GLU A 65 -0.78 19.38 -15.21
N GLN A 66 0.53 19.36 -14.96
CA GLN A 66 1.28 18.13 -14.68
C GLN A 66 0.84 17.45 -13.38
N LEU A 67 0.65 18.21 -12.30
CA LEU A 67 0.18 17.70 -11.01
C LEU A 67 -1.25 17.17 -11.12
N ARG A 68 -2.14 17.85 -11.87
CA ARG A 68 -3.49 17.34 -12.16
C ARG A 68 -3.46 16.06 -12.97
N ALA A 69 -2.56 15.93 -13.94
CA ALA A 69 -2.37 14.69 -14.69
C ALA A 69 -1.85 13.54 -13.80
N GLN A 70 -1.05 13.84 -12.78
CA GLN A 70 -0.61 12.85 -11.79
C GLN A 70 -1.75 12.45 -10.83
N VAL A 71 -2.53 13.42 -10.35
CA VAL A 71 -3.69 13.16 -9.49
C VAL A 71 -4.80 12.40 -10.22
N ALA A 72 -4.98 12.64 -11.53
CA ALA A 72 -5.95 11.90 -12.34
C ALA A 72 -5.60 10.42 -12.53
N LYS A 73 -4.33 10.02 -12.31
CA LYS A 73 -3.95 8.59 -12.29
C LYS A 73 -4.34 7.91 -10.98
N ALA A 74 -4.62 8.67 -9.93
CA ALA A 74 -5.11 8.15 -8.67
C ALA A 74 -6.65 7.99 -8.72
N PRO A 75 -7.20 6.90 -8.13
CA PRO A 75 -8.64 6.70 -8.05
C PRO A 75 -9.34 7.84 -7.29
N GLN A 76 -10.39 8.40 -7.89
CA GLN A 76 -11.03 9.63 -7.40
C GLN A 76 -12.22 9.33 -6.48
N SER A 77 -12.87 8.18 -6.67
CA SER A 77 -13.93 7.71 -5.77
C SER A 77 -13.42 6.76 -4.69
N LEU A 78 -14.16 6.63 -3.59
CA LEU A 78 -13.83 5.68 -2.52
C LEU A 78 -13.84 4.24 -3.01
N ASP A 79 -14.78 3.87 -3.88
CA ASP A 79 -14.85 2.51 -4.44
C ASP A 79 -13.67 2.21 -5.36
N GLU A 80 -13.26 3.17 -6.18
CA GLU A 80 -12.04 3.04 -6.99
C GLU A 80 -10.79 2.94 -6.11
N GLN A 81 -10.72 3.69 -5.01
CA GLN A 81 -9.61 3.62 -4.06
C GLN A 81 -9.53 2.24 -3.41
N ILE A 82 -10.67 1.72 -2.93
CA ILE A 82 -10.73 0.38 -2.32
C ILE A 82 -10.25 -0.67 -3.32
N ASN A 83 -10.78 -0.67 -4.55
CA ASN A 83 -10.39 -1.64 -5.58
C ASN A 83 -8.90 -1.53 -5.95
N TYR A 84 -8.39 -0.30 -6.06
CA TYR A 84 -6.98 -0.04 -6.34
C TYR A 84 -6.08 -0.61 -5.26
N PHE A 85 -6.35 -0.32 -3.98
CA PHE A 85 -5.54 -0.82 -2.88
C PHE A 85 -5.66 -2.34 -2.71
N GLN A 86 -6.85 -2.92 -2.92
CA GLN A 86 -7.03 -4.37 -2.92
C GLN A 86 -6.20 -5.04 -4.02
N ARG A 87 -6.21 -4.49 -5.24
CA ARG A 87 -5.37 -4.99 -6.34
C ARG A 87 -3.89 -4.88 -6.00
N LYS A 88 -3.44 -3.74 -5.46
CA LYS A 88 -2.04 -3.59 -5.03
C LYS A 88 -1.65 -4.59 -3.94
N GLN A 89 -2.50 -4.83 -2.95
CA GLN A 89 -2.26 -5.86 -1.93
C GLN A 89 -2.15 -7.26 -2.54
N GLN A 90 -3.02 -7.61 -3.50
CA GLN A 90 -2.94 -8.89 -4.21
C GLN A 90 -1.64 -9.01 -5.01
N LEU A 91 -1.21 -7.95 -5.70
CA LEU A 91 0.05 -7.93 -6.43
C LEU A 91 1.26 -8.11 -5.50
N VAL A 92 1.29 -7.42 -4.36
CA VAL A 92 2.34 -7.58 -3.34
C VAL A 92 2.37 -9.02 -2.79
N SER A 93 1.21 -9.61 -2.51
CA SER A 93 1.13 -11.00 -2.06
C SER A 93 1.67 -11.98 -3.12
N ARG A 94 1.29 -11.80 -4.39
CA ARG A 94 1.80 -12.58 -5.51
C ARG A 94 3.30 -12.41 -5.68
N LEU A 95 3.82 -11.19 -5.57
CA LEU A 95 5.24 -10.88 -5.65
C LEU A 95 6.03 -11.61 -4.56
N ASN A 96 5.57 -11.56 -3.31
CA ASN A 96 6.21 -12.25 -2.20
C ASN A 96 6.23 -13.78 -2.42
N SER A 97 5.13 -14.36 -2.88
CA SER A 97 5.06 -15.79 -3.21
C SER A 97 5.96 -16.17 -4.39
N LEU A 98 6.12 -15.29 -5.36
CA LEU A 98 7.00 -15.51 -6.51
C LEU A 98 8.46 -15.45 -6.08
N ASN A 99 8.84 -14.45 -5.26
CA ASN A 99 10.20 -14.30 -4.73
C ASN A 99 10.62 -15.51 -3.88
N SER A 100 9.75 -16.01 -3.01
CA SER A 100 10.05 -17.21 -2.23
C SER A 100 10.25 -18.44 -3.13
N SER A 101 9.45 -18.55 -4.20
CA SER A 101 9.56 -19.64 -5.16
C SER A 101 10.86 -19.54 -5.96
N ILE A 102 11.26 -18.35 -6.41
CA ILE A 102 12.55 -18.11 -7.09
C ILE A 102 13.70 -18.54 -6.20
N LEU A 103 13.77 -18.04 -4.96
CA LEU A 103 14.86 -18.39 -4.02
C LEU A 103 14.95 -19.89 -3.76
N THR A 104 13.80 -20.55 -3.62
CA THR A 104 13.74 -22.01 -3.43
C THR A 104 14.26 -22.74 -4.66
N LEU A 105 13.87 -22.31 -5.85
CA LEU A 105 14.25 -22.93 -7.11
C LEU A 105 15.72 -22.68 -7.46
N GLU A 106 16.26 -21.50 -7.14
CA GLU A 106 17.70 -21.19 -7.22
C GLU A 106 18.51 -22.12 -6.32
N LYS A 107 18.11 -22.25 -5.05
CA LYS A 107 18.79 -23.15 -4.11
C LYS A 107 18.85 -24.59 -4.63
N HIS A 108 17.71 -25.15 -5.02
CA HIS A 108 17.66 -26.52 -5.54
C HIS A 108 18.31 -26.64 -6.91
N GLY A 109 18.26 -25.60 -7.75
CA GLY A 109 18.96 -25.57 -9.03
C GLY A 109 20.47 -25.68 -8.90
N GLU A 110 21.07 -25.04 -7.89
CA GLU A 110 22.49 -25.20 -7.58
C GLU A 110 22.82 -26.62 -7.06
N GLU A 111 21.92 -27.25 -6.30
CA GLU A 111 22.09 -28.64 -5.85
C GLU A 111 22.03 -29.63 -7.03
N VAL A 112 21.07 -29.47 -7.95
CA VAL A 112 20.98 -30.29 -9.17
C VAL A 112 22.20 -30.08 -10.07
N ARG A 113 22.73 -28.85 -10.15
CA ARG A 113 23.91 -28.56 -10.96
C ARG A 113 25.15 -29.31 -10.43
N LYS A 114 25.31 -29.37 -9.10
CA LYS A 114 26.37 -30.17 -8.48
C LYS A 114 26.22 -31.65 -8.81
N GLU A 115 25.01 -32.19 -8.79
CA GLU A 115 24.79 -33.57 -9.22
C GLU A 115 25.11 -33.78 -10.70
N ALA A 116 24.82 -32.81 -11.57
CA ALA A 116 25.21 -32.88 -12.98
C ALA A 116 26.73 -32.85 -13.19
N GLU A 117 27.50 -32.26 -12.27
CA GLU A 117 28.96 -32.31 -12.29
C GLU A 117 29.50 -33.69 -11.86
N GLU A 118 28.78 -34.40 -10.99
CA GLU A 118 29.13 -35.73 -10.49
C GLU A 118 28.67 -36.87 -11.43
N ASP A 119 27.41 -36.84 -11.87
CA ASP A 119 26.82 -37.78 -12.83
C ASP A 119 25.89 -37.05 -13.82
N VAL A 120 26.29 -37.02 -15.09
CA VAL A 120 25.53 -36.38 -16.16
C VAL A 120 24.31 -37.19 -16.63
N PHE A 121 24.18 -38.46 -16.26
CA PHE A 121 23.17 -39.36 -16.79
C PHE A 121 21.93 -39.46 -15.91
N SER A 122 22.09 -39.58 -14.59
CA SER A 122 20.97 -39.76 -13.67
C SER A 122 21.26 -39.19 -12.28
N SER A 123 20.26 -38.51 -11.73
CA SER A 123 20.22 -38.03 -10.37
C SER A 123 19.51 -39.05 -9.48
N GLU A 124 20.05 -39.28 -8.29
CA GLU A 124 19.41 -40.10 -7.24
C GLU A 124 18.45 -39.28 -6.38
N VAL A 125 18.74 -37.98 -6.21
CA VAL A 125 18.00 -37.09 -5.30
C VAL A 125 16.85 -36.39 -6.01
N TYR A 126 17.07 -35.95 -7.25
CA TYR A 126 16.15 -35.12 -8.00
C TYR A 126 15.46 -35.88 -9.15
N ALA A 127 14.19 -35.57 -9.34
CA ALA A 127 13.42 -36.03 -10.48
C ALA A 127 12.44 -34.95 -10.92
N LEU A 128 12.41 -34.68 -12.22
CA LEU A 128 11.32 -33.94 -12.83
C LEU A 128 10.10 -34.85 -12.95
N ARG A 129 8.94 -34.39 -12.52
CA ARG A 129 7.67 -35.12 -12.65
C ARG A 129 6.63 -34.21 -13.27
N LEU A 130 5.91 -34.74 -14.25
CA LEU A 130 4.68 -34.15 -14.77
C LEU A 130 3.52 -35.01 -14.29
N SER A 131 2.62 -34.38 -13.54
CA SER A 131 1.43 -35.03 -13.00
C SER A 131 0.19 -34.48 -13.68
N SER A 132 -0.77 -35.34 -14.01
CA SER A 132 -2.11 -34.94 -14.43
C SER A 132 -3.05 -35.03 -13.24
N LYS A 133 -3.89 -34.00 -13.06
CA LYS A 133 -4.97 -34.04 -12.08
C LYS A 133 -6.16 -34.79 -12.67
N LYS A 134 -6.42 -36.00 -12.19
CA LYS A 134 -7.69 -36.70 -12.41
C LYS A 134 -8.60 -36.44 -11.21
N GLY A 135 -9.50 -35.48 -11.35
CA GLY A 135 -10.49 -35.15 -10.31
C GLY A 135 -9.90 -34.43 -9.08
N TYR A 136 -10.62 -34.52 -7.95
CA TYR A 136 -10.33 -33.71 -6.75
C TYR A 136 -9.15 -34.20 -5.89
N SER A 137 -8.71 -35.46 -6.00
CA SER A 137 -7.73 -36.03 -5.05
C SER A 137 -6.62 -36.91 -5.63
N SER A 138 -6.69 -37.34 -6.89
CA SER A 138 -5.65 -38.18 -7.48
C SER A 138 -4.83 -37.41 -8.50
N GLU A 139 -3.54 -37.31 -8.24
CA GLU A 139 -2.53 -36.94 -9.22
C GLU A 139 -1.95 -38.22 -9.81
N GLU A 140 -2.01 -38.35 -11.13
CA GLU A 140 -1.38 -39.44 -11.88
C GLU A 140 -0.06 -38.94 -12.44
N GLU A 141 1.05 -39.62 -12.14
CA GLU A 141 2.36 -39.32 -12.74
C GLU A 141 2.32 -39.73 -14.22
N VAL A 142 2.36 -38.74 -15.12
CA VAL A 142 2.31 -38.94 -16.58
C VAL A 142 3.71 -39.09 -17.15
N PHE A 143 4.69 -38.40 -16.56
CA PHE A 143 6.05 -38.41 -17.02
C PHE A 143 7.01 -38.19 -15.85
N LYS A 144 8.15 -38.87 -15.89
CA LYS A 144 9.21 -38.72 -14.90
C LYS A 144 10.57 -38.81 -15.58
N PHE A 145 11.46 -37.92 -15.19
CA PHE A 145 12.81 -37.84 -15.71
C PHE A 145 13.82 -37.56 -14.59
N ARG A 146 15.01 -38.15 -14.68
CA ARG A 146 16.02 -38.09 -13.62
C ARG A 146 17.36 -37.52 -14.07
N ASN A 147 17.55 -37.19 -15.35
CA ASN A 147 18.84 -36.67 -15.79
C ASN A 147 19.04 -35.24 -15.25
N PRO A 148 20.10 -34.98 -14.46
CA PRO A 148 20.29 -33.70 -13.79
C PRO A 148 20.66 -32.57 -14.75
N THR A 149 21.31 -32.86 -15.88
CA THR A 149 21.61 -31.86 -16.92
C THR A 149 20.34 -31.26 -17.49
N VAL A 150 19.39 -32.11 -17.90
CA VAL A 150 18.09 -31.64 -18.43
C VAL A 150 17.24 -30.97 -17.36
N ILE A 151 17.27 -31.49 -16.11
CA ILE A 151 16.59 -30.83 -14.99
C ILE A 151 17.15 -29.42 -14.82
N THR A 152 18.47 -29.25 -14.84
CA THR A 152 19.14 -27.94 -14.72
C THR A 152 18.73 -26.98 -15.84
N GLU A 153 18.73 -27.44 -17.09
CA GLU A 153 18.30 -26.63 -18.24
C GLU A 153 16.86 -26.13 -18.10
N LEU A 154 15.95 -27.02 -17.68
CA LEU A 154 14.56 -26.64 -17.47
C LEU A 154 14.41 -25.68 -16.29
N LEU A 155 15.11 -25.92 -15.18
CA LEU A 155 15.09 -25.01 -14.02
C LEU A 155 15.57 -23.61 -14.41
N ASN A 156 16.65 -23.51 -15.19
CA ASN A 156 17.14 -22.23 -15.70
C ASN A 156 16.09 -21.52 -16.56
N PHE A 157 15.44 -22.25 -17.48
CA PHE A 157 14.36 -21.69 -18.30
C PHE A 157 13.20 -21.17 -17.44
N VAL A 158 12.75 -21.96 -16.46
CA VAL A 158 11.66 -21.59 -15.57
C VAL A 158 12.04 -20.38 -14.71
N LEU A 159 13.25 -20.35 -14.15
CA LEU A 159 13.78 -19.23 -13.39
C LEU A 159 13.78 -17.93 -14.20
N SER A 160 14.28 -17.95 -15.44
CA SER A 160 14.26 -16.76 -16.31
C SER A 160 12.82 -16.24 -16.51
N ARG A 161 11.85 -17.14 -16.75
CA ARG A 161 10.44 -16.76 -16.89
C ARG A 161 9.82 -16.23 -15.60
N MET A 162 10.26 -16.73 -14.44
CA MET A 162 9.81 -16.23 -13.15
C MET A 162 10.35 -14.83 -12.87
N ILE A 163 11.61 -14.56 -13.23
CA ILE A 163 12.22 -13.23 -13.10
C ILE A 163 11.50 -12.22 -14.01
N GLU A 164 11.23 -12.56 -15.28
CA GLU A 164 10.44 -11.72 -16.18
C GLU A 164 9.06 -11.36 -15.58
N LYS A 165 8.38 -12.35 -14.98
CA LYS A 165 7.09 -12.13 -14.32
C LYS A 165 7.20 -11.28 -13.06
N ARG A 166 8.28 -11.43 -12.30
CA ARG A 166 8.56 -10.61 -11.11
C ARG A 166 8.68 -9.15 -11.50
N GLU A 167 9.48 -8.85 -12.52
CA GLU A 167 9.66 -7.49 -13.04
C GLU A 167 8.33 -6.90 -13.54
N ALA A 168 7.50 -7.69 -14.23
CA ALA A 168 6.18 -7.25 -14.67
C ALA A 168 5.27 -6.86 -13.49
N ILE A 169 5.27 -7.64 -12.40
CA ILE A 169 4.47 -7.34 -11.20
C ILE A 169 5.03 -6.11 -10.47
N GLU A 170 6.34 -5.97 -10.35
CA GLU A 170 6.99 -4.80 -9.75
C GLU A 170 6.61 -3.51 -10.49
N ASN A 171 6.63 -3.55 -11.83
CA ASN A 171 6.21 -2.43 -12.67
C ASN A 171 4.71 -2.10 -12.50
N GLU A 172 3.84 -3.10 -12.34
CA GLU A 172 2.40 -2.89 -12.09
C GLU A 172 2.13 -2.27 -10.70
N ILE A 173 2.95 -2.57 -9.69
CA ILE A 173 2.81 -2.00 -8.34
C ILE A 173 3.26 -0.54 -8.31
N ILE A 174 4.31 -0.19 -9.06
CA ILE A 174 4.89 1.16 -9.11
C ILE A 174 4.06 2.10 -9.99
N SER A 175 3.42 1.55 -11.04
CA SER A 175 2.48 2.28 -11.88
C SER A 175 1.20 2.72 -11.15
#